data_AF-A0A147GQK3-F1
#
_entry.id   AF-A0A147GQK3-F1
#
_cell.length_a   1.000
_cell.length_b   1.000
_cell.length_c   1.000
_cell.angle_alpha   90.00
_cell.angle_beta   90.00
_cell.angle_gamma   90.00
#
_symmetry.space_group_name_H-M   'P 1'
#
loop_
_entity.id
_entity.type
_entity.pdbx_description
1 polymer ?
#
loop_
_entity_poly.entity_id
_entity_poly.type
_entity_poly.pdbx_seq_one_letter_code
_entity_poly.pdbx_strand_id
1 'polypeptide(L)'
;MFKLPSGLTDTRGSYLDGPGVYYKPITGGKQRLNNTGDRHQWVFGREYLAPWHKLLMQQMLAPTMQPAVLCSGDSTTYGIGGNGVDEAYAIWTLLKKYGRAKGLIPSMGMTVYNGGHPGMNTEQWRVGVLPGDLTLPWQLAVLRWGINDPGWLINGTPPLLDAGQDYVSPDGYRRRNANDTIASLRAALATIRAARPLPNLSIVIMAPSTTFDTPNARDALYYEELIPGLKKAARDFHCCFIDTYHYLQDSEPAAGLWMDNPFGDGRAIHPHNEMNAQIVDVLGKVVFPDGLQAAAGNNLVRNIGGVEQNGDGNALPSAYDYGVTLGRALNNFPVNGAHMTVRTQDEIVMQTVMPFLDADMGLFYTRMGRAASLAGQPVAWGPWISSSDSRQINVTPPSDGSLEQPPGAGDDKMRVASSGNASITQGYLQVPLGASASFTAGTIFGNVPAGWRAPRDGLQVINGCYSWDGGDTPAAFKPLLAALRPNGDLVLLTPTVGAVKRIYVYATWSRLA
;
A
#
# COMPACT_ATOMS: atom_id res chain seq x y z
N MET A 1 54.01 20.28 9.15
CA MET A 1 54.01 20.03 10.61
C MET A 1 52.90 20.87 11.21
N PHE A 2 51.78 20.29 11.66
CA PHE A 2 50.86 20.95 12.59
C PHE A 2 50.37 19.94 13.61
N LYS A 3 50.77 20.20 14.86
CA LYS A 3 50.39 19.50 16.08
C LYS A 3 49.08 20.14 16.53
N LEU A 4 48.05 19.35 16.83
CA LEU A 4 46.88 19.84 17.59
C LEU A 4 47.09 19.48 19.06
N PRO A 5 47.32 20.45 19.96
CA PRO A 5 47.23 20.27 21.41
C PRO A 5 45.78 20.37 21.91
N SER A 6 45.58 19.96 23.16
CA SER A 6 44.31 19.76 23.89
C SER A 6 43.21 20.82 23.71
N GLY A 7 41.99 20.34 23.42
CA GLY A 7 40.77 21.15 23.28
C GLY A 7 40.05 20.91 21.96
N LEU A 8 39.77 19.65 21.60
CA LEU A 8 39.12 19.29 20.33
C LEU A 8 37.71 19.90 20.24
N THR A 9 37.56 20.92 19.38
CA THR A 9 36.26 21.40 18.91
C THR A 9 35.89 20.60 17.66
N ASP A 10 34.72 20.01 17.71
CA ASP A 10 34.18 19.13 16.69
C ASP A 10 33.63 19.92 15.49
N THR A 11 34.35 19.92 14.36
CA THR A 11 33.95 20.53 13.08
C THR A 11 33.09 19.62 12.18
N ARG A 12 32.51 18.53 12.72
CA ARG A 12 31.72 17.57 11.94
C ARG A 12 30.62 18.28 11.14
N GLY A 13 30.68 18.11 9.83
CA GLY A 13 29.89 18.85 8.84
C GLY A 13 30.76 19.26 7.64
N SER A 14 32.03 19.56 7.90
CA SER A 14 33.01 19.87 6.84
C SER A 14 33.50 18.57 6.18
N TYR A 15 33.64 18.57 4.86
CA TYR A 15 34.27 17.48 4.12
C TYR A 15 35.71 17.27 4.62
N LEU A 16 36.04 16.05 5.03
CA LEU A 16 37.44 15.66 5.20
C LEU A 16 37.97 15.17 3.84
N ASP A 17 38.79 15.96 3.17
CA ASP A 17 39.68 15.43 2.15
C ASP A 17 41.00 14.97 2.79
N GLY A 18 41.31 13.68 2.63
CA GLY A 18 42.51 13.03 3.18
C GLY A 18 42.21 11.87 4.18
N PRO A 19 43.24 11.12 4.61
CA PRO A 19 43.12 9.90 5.42
C PRO A 19 42.76 10.14 6.90
N GLY A 20 42.15 11.28 7.23
CA GLY A 20 41.82 11.65 8.61
C GLY A 20 40.87 10.65 9.27
N VAL A 21 41.11 10.32 10.54
CA VAL A 21 40.29 9.42 11.36
C VAL A 21 39.83 10.14 12.62
N TYR A 22 38.53 10.12 12.92
CA TYR A 22 38.00 10.68 14.16
C TYR A 22 38.01 9.66 15.29
N TYR A 23 38.36 10.11 16.49
CA TYR A 23 38.30 9.33 17.71
C TYR A 23 37.52 10.09 18.78
N LYS A 24 36.70 9.38 19.56
CA LYS A 24 36.21 9.91 20.86
C LYS A 24 36.94 9.21 22.01
N PRO A 25 37.24 9.93 23.11
CA PRO A 25 37.75 9.31 24.31
C PRO A 25 36.68 8.39 24.93
N ILE A 26 37.11 7.23 25.40
CA ILE A 26 36.29 6.28 26.17
C ILE A 26 37.10 5.79 27.37
N THR A 27 36.44 5.24 28.39
CA THR A 27 37.14 4.55 29.48
C THR A 27 38.02 3.45 28.89
N GLY A 28 39.33 3.51 29.13
CA GLY A 28 40.30 2.55 28.60
C GLY A 28 40.85 2.84 27.20
N GLY A 29 40.55 3.98 26.57
CA GLY A 29 41.23 4.37 25.33
C GLY A 29 40.49 5.34 24.42
N LYS A 30 40.59 5.10 23.11
CA LYS A 30 39.99 5.91 22.06
C LYS A 30 39.14 5.01 21.16
N GLN A 31 37.88 5.38 20.95
CA GLN A 31 37.02 4.72 19.98
C GLN A 31 37.08 5.46 18.65
N ARG A 32 37.47 4.77 17.58
CA ARG A 32 37.34 5.30 16.21
C ARG A 32 35.85 5.49 15.90
N LEU A 33 35.48 6.66 15.43
CA LEU A 33 34.14 6.95 14.92
C LEU A 33 34.10 6.69 13.41
N ASN A 34 32.99 6.13 12.93
CA ASN A 34 32.75 6.01 11.49
C ASN A 34 32.73 7.40 10.86
N ASN A 35 33.59 7.63 9.87
CA ASN A 35 33.77 8.93 9.23
C ASN A 35 33.80 8.89 7.70
N THR A 36 33.74 7.70 7.12
CA THR A 36 33.66 7.46 5.67
C THR A 36 32.23 7.34 5.15
N GLY A 37 31.24 7.32 6.05
CA GLY A 37 29.87 6.93 5.73
C GLY A 37 29.08 7.93 4.87
N ASP A 38 29.33 9.22 5.00
CA ASP A 38 28.38 10.23 4.52
C ASP A 38 28.84 10.98 3.26
N ARG A 39 30.01 10.61 2.70
CA ARG A 39 30.54 11.20 1.47
C ARG A 39 29.63 10.75 0.33
N HIS A 40 28.96 11.71 -0.32
CA HIS A 40 28.00 11.48 -1.42
C HIS A 40 26.72 10.71 -1.06
N GLN A 41 26.36 10.60 0.23
CA GLN A 41 25.09 10.00 0.64
C GLN A 41 24.05 11.08 0.98
N TRP A 42 22.89 11.00 0.32
CA TRP A 42 21.73 11.84 0.63
C TRP A 42 20.94 11.33 1.84
N VAL A 43 21.21 10.11 2.32
CA VAL A 43 20.54 9.51 3.48
C VAL A 43 21.53 8.72 4.32
N PHE A 44 21.55 8.96 5.64
CA PHE A 44 22.28 8.13 6.62
C PHE A 44 21.54 8.04 7.97
N GLY A 45 22.04 7.23 8.90
CA GLY A 45 21.48 7.11 10.26
C GLY A 45 20.17 6.31 10.31
N ARG A 46 19.92 5.45 9.33
CA ARG A 46 18.71 4.60 9.25
C ARG A 46 18.61 3.64 10.43
N GLU A 47 19.73 3.25 11.03
CA GLU A 47 19.79 2.45 12.25
C GLU A 47 19.05 3.11 13.43
N TYR A 48 18.95 4.44 13.45
CA TYR A 48 18.21 5.18 14.47
C TYR A 48 16.68 5.17 14.27
N LEU A 49 16.22 4.57 13.17
CA LEU A 49 14.80 4.27 12.93
C LEU A 49 14.37 2.90 13.49
N ALA A 50 15.28 2.15 14.12
CA ALA A 50 14.95 0.87 14.74
C ALA A 50 13.75 0.91 15.72
N PRO A 51 13.58 1.93 16.59
CA PRO A 51 12.37 2.06 17.42
C PRO A 51 11.08 2.10 16.61
N TRP A 52 11.05 2.92 15.55
CA TRP A 52 9.90 3.03 14.64
C TRP A 52 9.63 1.72 13.90
N HIS A 53 10.65 1.09 13.31
CA HIS A 53 10.47 -0.17 12.60
C HIS A 53 10.03 -1.30 13.53
N LYS A 54 10.58 -1.35 14.75
CA LYS A 54 10.15 -2.30 15.79
C LYS A 54 8.69 -2.08 16.16
N LEU A 55 8.28 -0.83 16.36
CA LEU A 55 6.89 -0.48 16.64
C LEU A 55 5.98 -0.96 15.51
N LEU A 56 6.29 -0.64 14.25
CA LEU A 56 5.50 -1.08 13.11
C LEU A 56 5.33 -2.61 13.09
N MET A 57 6.43 -3.36 13.20
CA MET A 57 6.38 -4.83 13.25
C MET A 57 5.49 -5.34 14.39
N GLN A 58 5.61 -4.76 15.58
CA GLN A 58 4.80 -5.15 16.74
C GLN A 58 3.31 -4.85 16.54
N GLN A 59 2.98 -3.65 16.05
CA GLN A 59 1.61 -3.21 15.87
C GLN A 59 0.93 -3.88 14.68
N MET A 60 1.69 -4.36 13.69
CA MET A 60 1.15 -5.17 12.60
C MET A 60 0.78 -6.60 13.05
N LEU A 61 1.52 -7.16 14.01
CA LEU A 61 1.26 -8.51 14.54
C LEU A 61 0.15 -8.51 15.61
N ALA A 62 0.20 -7.54 16.52
CA ALA A 62 -0.74 -7.43 17.63
C ALA A 62 -1.05 -5.94 17.88
N PRO A 63 -2.01 -5.36 17.14
CA PRO A 63 -2.37 -3.95 17.29
C PRO A 63 -2.86 -3.65 18.71
N THR A 64 -2.12 -2.80 19.42
CA THR A 64 -2.48 -2.28 20.76
C THR A 64 -2.49 -0.76 20.82
N MET A 65 -1.90 -0.11 19.81
CA MET A 65 -1.92 1.33 19.64
C MET A 65 -1.89 1.71 18.15
N GLN A 66 -2.42 2.89 17.84
CA GLN A 66 -2.28 3.49 16.52
C GLN A 66 -0.91 4.21 16.44
N PRO A 67 0.04 3.79 15.59
CA PRO A 67 1.29 4.51 15.41
C PRO A 67 1.04 5.93 14.89
N ALA A 68 1.85 6.88 15.33
CA ALA A 68 1.73 8.25 14.89
C ALA A 68 3.06 8.90 14.52
N VAL A 69 3.01 9.69 13.45
CA VAL A 69 4.14 10.47 12.92
C VAL A 69 3.82 11.96 13.05
N LEU A 70 4.78 12.77 13.51
CA LEU A 70 4.70 14.22 13.43
C LEU A 70 5.54 14.69 12.23
N CYS A 71 4.91 15.34 11.24
CA CYS A 71 5.62 16.08 10.20
C CYS A 71 5.71 17.54 10.61
N SER A 72 6.81 17.93 11.24
CA SER A 72 7.05 19.28 11.76
C SER A 72 7.93 20.08 10.80
N GLY A 73 7.54 21.30 10.47
CA GLY A 73 8.31 22.15 9.56
C GLY A 73 7.63 23.49 9.30
N ASP A 74 8.14 24.20 8.30
CA ASP A 74 7.60 25.49 7.86
C ASP A 74 6.44 25.36 6.85
N SER A 75 6.23 26.39 6.02
CA SER A 75 5.20 26.42 4.97
C SER A 75 5.33 25.27 3.97
N THR A 76 6.55 24.78 3.71
CA THR A 76 6.80 23.67 2.79
C THR A 76 6.40 22.31 3.36
N THR A 77 6.25 22.21 4.69
CA THR A 77 5.69 21.03 5.36
C THR A 77 4.19 21.17 5.56
N TYR A 78 3.71 22.39 5.83
CA TYR A 78 2.30 22.70 5.94
C TYR A 78 1.53 22.41 4.64
N GLY A 79 2.14 22.72 3.50
CA GLY A 79 1.57 22.54 2.16
C GLY A 79 1.18 23.83 1.43
N ILE A 80 1.86 24.96 1.73
CA ILE A 80 1.65 26.19 0.94
C ILE A 80 2.43 26.10 -0.36
N GLY A 81 1.79 26.47 -1.49
CA GLY A 81 2.42 26.82 -2.76
C GLY A 81 1.59 27.94 -3.42
N GLY A 82 2.14 28.71 -4.35
CA GLY A 82 1.44 29.85 -5.00
C GLY A 82 0.08 29.51 -5.65
N ASN A 83 -0.20 28.24 -5.93
CA ASN A 83 -1.50 27.69 -6.36
C ASN A 83 -2.06 26.60 -5.40
N GLY A 84 -1.48 26.45 -4.21
CA GLY A 84 -1.73 25.37 -3.26
C GLY A 84 -1.03 24.07 -3.64
N VAL A 85 -0.40 23.38 -2.66
CA VAL A 85 -0.21 21.94 -2.79
C VAL A 85 -1.56 21.32 -2.50
N ASP A 86 -2.07 20.49 -3.41
CA ASP A 86 -3.29 19.73 -3.11
C ASP A 86 -3.06 18.91 -1.84
N GLU A 87 -4.00 18.92 -0.90
CA GLU A 87 -3.87 18.17 0.34
C GLU A 87 -3.51 16.68 0.10
N ALA A 88 -3.95 16.14 -1.04
CA ALA A 88 -3.63 14.80 -1.52
C ALA A 88 -2.13 14.54 -1.74
N TYR A 89 -1.35 15.58 -2.00
CA TYR A 89 0.09 15.62 -2.27
C TYR A 89 0.91 16.27 -1.15
N ALA A 90 0.27 16.75 -0.09
CA ALA A 90 0.99 17.22 1.10
C ALA A 90 1.82 16.07 1.70
N ILE A 91 3.00 16.41 2.27
CA ILE A 91 3.97 15.41 2.75
C ILE A 91 3.35 14.44 3.76
N TRP A 92 2.56 14.95 4.70
CA TRP A 92 1.92 14.15 5.74
C TRP A 92 0.85 13.20 5.16
N THR A 93 0.12 13.62 4.11
CA THR A 93 -0.88 12.78 3.42
C THR A 93 -0.19 11.69 2.59
N LEU A 94 0.79 12.07 1.78
CA LEU A 94 1.51 11.14 0.92
C LEU A 94 2.29 10.13 1.75
N LEU A 95 2.89 10.50 2.88
CA LEU A 95 3.60 9.56 3.74
C LEU A 95 2.67 8.46 4.26
N LYS A 96 1.44 8.83 4.66
CA LYS A 96 0.40 7.87 5.04
C LYS A 96 -0.04 7.00 3.86
N LYS A 97 -0.24 7.59 2.68
CA LYS A 97 -0.56 6.83 1.45
C LYS A 97 0.56 5.85 1.09
N TYR A 98 1.81 6.25 1.23
CA TYR A 98 2.99 5.42 0.96
C TYR A 98 3.03 4.21 1.89
N GLY A 99 2.88 4.41 3.20
CA GLY A 99 2.81 3.31 4.17
C GLY A 99 1.64 2.35 3.88
N ARG A 100 0.48 2.88 3.48
CA ARG A 100 -0.68 2.06 3.05
C ARG A 100 -0.37 1.25 1.80
N ALA A 101 0.23 1.87 0.79
CA ALA A 101 0.60 1.22 -0.46
C ALA A 101 1.70 0.16 -0.27
N LYS A 102 2.51 0.29 0.77
CA LYS A 102 3.49 -0.73 1.20
C LYS A 102 2.88 -1.84 2.07
N GLY A 103 1.63 -1.68 2.50
CA GLY A 103 0.96 -2.62 3.39
C GLY A 103 1.55 -2.65 4.81
N LEU A 104 2.14 -1.53 5.24
CA LEU A 104 2.85 -1.40 6.52
C LEU A 104 2.09 -0.55 7.55
N ILE A 105 0.83 -0.19 7.25
CA ILE A 105 -0.05 0.45 8.21
C ILE A 105 -0.85 -0.63 8.94
N PRO A 106 -0.77 -0.73 10.29
CA PRO A 106 -1.58 -1.67 11.07
C PRO A 106 -3.09 -1.51 10.88
N SER A 107 -3.89 -2.48 11.32
CA SER A 107 -5.36 -2.43 11.20
C SER A 107 -5.99 -1.30 12.02
N MET A 108 -5.37 -0.89 13.13
CA MET A 108 -5.72 0.33 13.88
C MET A 108 -5.44 1.65 13.13
N GLY A 109 -4.83 1.56 11.94
CA GLY A 109 -4.42 2.69 11.13
C GLY A 109 -3.10 3.31 11.59
N MET A 110 -2.82 4.49 11.05
CA MET A 110 -1.69 5.34 11.42
C MET A 110 -2.12 6.79 11.36
N THR A 111 -1.67 7.59 12.33
CA THR A 111 -1.89 9.03 12.36
C THR A 111 -0.65 9.76 11.84
N VAL A 112 -0.83 10.77 11.01
CA VAL A 112 0.27 11.65 10.59
C VAL A 112 -0.20 13.08 10.85
N TYR A 113 0.43 13.75 11.81
CA TYR A 113 0.11 15.11 12.18
C TYR A 113 0.79 16.09 11.23
N ASN A 114 0.03 17.08 10.75
CA ASN A 114 0.58 18.27 10.12
C ASN A 114 1.05 19.23 11.23
N GLY A 115 2.35 19.22 11.51
CA GLY A 115 3.03 20.18 12.39
C GLY A 115 3.72 21.30 11.61
N GLY A 116 3.21 21.64 10.43
CA GLY A 116 3.69 22.75 9.62
C GLY A 116 3.26 24.10 10.19
N HIS A 117 4.18 25.07 10.31
CA HIS A 117 3.85 26.45 10.69
C HIS A 117 4.42 27.44 9.66
N PRO A 118 3.57 27.93 8.74
CA PRO A 118 3.97 28.90 7.74
C PRO A 118 4.66 30.13 8.29
N GLY A 119 5.70 30.60 7.59
CA GLY A 119 6.44 31.82 7.94
C GLY A 119 7.38 31.71 9.14
N MET A 120 7.22 30.70 10.00
CA MET A 120 8.07 30.57 11.20
C MET A 120 9.48 30.08 10.84
N ASN A 121 10.48 30.61 11.56
CA ASN A 121 11.85 30.09 11.57
C ASN A 121 12.05 29.01 12.65
N THR A 122 13.23 28.39 12.64
CA THR A 122 13.58 27.30 13.57
C THR A 122 13.55 27.72 15.04
N GLU A 123 13.89 28.98 15.37
CA GLU A 123 13.86 29.47 16.75
C GLU A 123 12.44 29.71 17.26
N GLN A 124 11.59 30.30 16.42
CA GLN A 124 10.17 30.50 16.72
C GLN A 124 9.46 29.17 16.93
N TRP A 125 9.75 28.16 16.10
CA TRP A 125 9.26 26.80 16.32
C TRP A 125 9.72 26.25 17.67
N ARG A 126 11.03 26.29 17.95
CA ARG A 126 11.61 25.75 19.17
C ARG A 126 10.97 26.32 20.43
N VAL A 127 10.71 27.64 20.45
CA VAL A 127 10.19 28.33 21.63
C VAL A 127 8.67 28.29 21.70
N GLY A 128 7.98 28.54 20.58
CA GLY A 128 6.53 28.78 20.57
C GLY A 128 5.68 27.55 20.24
N VAL A 129 6.21 26.58 19.50
CA VAL A 129 5.42 25.46 18.93
C VAL A 129 5.80 24.12 19.56
N LEU A 130 7.11 23.84 19.65
CA LEU A 130 7.62 22.56 20.12
C LEU A 130 7.04 22.11 21.49
N PRO A 131 6.81 22.98 22.48
CA PRO A 131 6.17 22.56 23.73
C PRO A 131 4.78 21.94 23.54
N GLY A 132 3.99 22.47 22.60
CA GLY A 132 2.69 21.92 22.22
C GLY A 132 2.82 20.60 21.47
N ASP A 133 3.72 20.53 20.49
CA ASP A 133 4.00 19.30 19.75
C ASP A 133 4.40 18.14 20.68
N LEU A 134 5.16 18.41 21.74
CA LEU A 134 5.58 17.41 22.74
C LEU A 134 4.43 16.84 23.58
N THR A 135 3.21 17.38 23.48
CA THR A 135 2.02 16.79 24.09
C THR A 135 1.37 15.72 23.21
N LEU A 136 1.65 15.71 21.90
CA LEU A 136 1.07 14.78 20.93
C LEU A 136 1.74 13.40 21.01
N PRO A 137 1.00 12.29 20.88
CA PRO A 137 1.53 10.93 21.08
C PRO A 137 2.20 10.36 19.81
N TRP A 138 3.21 11.02 19.25
CA TRP A 138 3.99 10.55 18.09
C TRP A 138 5.23 9.72 18.48
N GLN A 139 5.54 8.69 17.66
CA GLN A 139 6.67 7.77 17.80
C GLN A 139 7.73 7.94 16.71
N LEU A 140 7.42 8.74 15.69
CA LEU A 140 8.35 9.22 14.69
C LEU A 140 8.15 10.73 14.51
N ALA A 141 9.23 11.50 14.49
CA ALA A 141 9.21 12.89 14.06
C ALA A 141 9.98 13.05 12.75
N VAL A 142 9.39 13.76 11.80
CA VAL A 142 10.04 14.25 10.60
C VAL A 142 10.19 15.76 10.78
N LEU A 143 11.42 16.24 10.95
CA LEU A 143 11.75 17.63 11.23
C LEU A 143 12.33 18.27 9.96
N ARG A 144 11.61 19.21 9.37
CA ARG A 144 11.99 19.91 8.13
C ARG A 144 11.85 21.43 8.33
N TRP A 145 12.85 21.98 9.01
CA TRP A 145 12.93 23.41 9.36
C TRP A 145 14.17 24.04 8.74
N GLY A 146 14.14 25.35 8.55
CA GLY A 146 15.30 26.13 8.12
C GLY A 146 15.07 27.01 6.91
N ILE A 147 13.98 26.85 6.15
CA ILE A 147 13.78 27.62 4.91
C ILE A 147 13.58 29.11 5.18
N ASN A 148 12.88 29.42 6.28
CA ASN A 148 12.51 30.79 6.62
C ASN A 148 13.58 31.50 7.43
N ASP A 149 14.50 30.79 8.09
CA ASP A 149 15.52 31.37 8.95
C ASP A 149 16.23 32.61 8.33
N PRO A 150 16.78 32.56 7.11
CA PRO A 150 17.40 33.74 6.49
C PRO A 150 16.42 34.90 6.21
N GLY A 151 15.12 34.64 6.18
CA GLY A 151 14.03 35.62 6.11
C GLY A 151 13.71 36.31 7.44
N TRP A 152 14.49 36.09 8.50
CA TRP A 152 14.31 36.74 9.81
C TRP A 152 15.62 37.35 10.32
N LEU A 153 15.51 38.44 11.07
CA LEU A 153 16.61 39.02 11.83
C LEU A 153 16.79 38.30 13.17
N ILE A 154 17.97 38.41 13.78
CA ILE A 154 18.29 37.71 15.04
C ILE A 154 17.42 38.13 16.24
N ASN A 155 16.82 39.32 16.19
CA ASN A 155 15.85 39.81 17.17
C ASN A 155 14.41 39.28 16.93
N GLY A 156 14.19 38.47 15.89
CA GLY A 156 12.90 37.88 15.58
C GLY A 156 11.95 38.77 14.78
N THR A 157 12.42 39.87 14.18
CA THR A 157 11.63 40.69 13.23
C THR A 157 12.01 40.37 11.78
N PRO A 158 11.11 40.54 10.79
CA PRO A 158 11.46 40.36 9.38
C PRO A 158 12.38 41.50 8.89
N PRO A 159 13.35 41.22 7.99
CA PRO A 159 14.11 42.25 7.28
C PRO A 159 13.26 42.92 6.20
N LEU A 160 13.80 43.98 5.57
CA LEU A 160 13.21 44.50 4.34
C LEU A 160 13.21 43.41 3.26
N LEU A 161 12.12 43.33 2.49
CA LEU A 161 12.01 42.42 1.35
C LEU A 161 13.15 42.68 0.37
N ASP A 162 13.76 41.61 -0.14
CA ASP A 162 14.81 41.66 -1.16
C ASP A 162 16.08 42.45 -0.73
N ALA A 163 16.29 42.60 0.58
CA ALA A 163 17.43 43.36 1.12
C ALA A 163 18.80 42.67 1.01
N GLY A 164 18.83 41.44 0.49
CA GLY A 164 20.05 40.67 0.30
C GLY A 164 20.59 40.00 1.57
N GLN A 165 21.58 39.13 1.37
CA GLN A 165 22.18 38.27 2.40
C GLN A 165 22.89 39.02 3.53
N ASP A 166 23.57 40.11 3.20
CA ASP A 166 24.39 40.88 4.14
C ASP A 166 23.61 42.00 4.85
N TYR A 167 22.28 41.98 4.77
CA TYR A 167 21.43 43.00 5.37
C TYR A 167 21.58 43.06 6.90
N VAL A 168 21.75 44.29 7.39
CA VAL A 168 21.72 44.66 8.80
C VAL A 168 20.68 45.77 8.97
N SER A 169 19.76 45.61 9.92
CA SER A 169 18.73 46.61 10.20
C SER A 169 19.33 47.92 10.73
N PRO A 170 18.58 49.05 10.70
CA PRO A 170 19.01 50.30 11.33
C PRO A 170 19.39 50.15 12.81
N ASP A 171 18.77 49.19 13.52
CA ASP A 171 19.04 48.87 14.92
C ASP A 171 20.23 47.91 15.12
N GLY A 172 20.95 47.56 14.05
CA GLY A 172 22.16 46.73 14.10
C GLY A 172 21.91 45.22 14.10
N TYR A 173 20.70 44.74 13.81
CA TYR A 173 20.41 43.31 13.77
C TYR A 173 20.66 42.73 12.38
N ARG A 174 21.49 41.68 12.31
CA ARG A 174 21.71 40.89 11.08
C ARG A 174 20.61 39.85 10.84
N ARG A 175 20.48 39.39 9.59
CA ARG A 175 19.74 38.16 9.26
C ARG A 175 20.26 36.97 10.03
N ARG A 176 19.37 36.01 10.35
CA ARG A 176 19.79 34.69 10.84
C ARG A 176 20.52 33.96 9.71
N ASN A 177 21.53 33.19 10.07
CA ASN A 177 22.30 32.39 9.12
C ASN A 177 22.21 30.89 9.48
N ALA A 178 22.90 30.05 8.71
CA ALA A 178 22.93 28.61 8.93
C ALA A 178 23.29 28.22 10.37
N ASN A 179 24.24 28.92 11.00
CA ASN A 179 24.67 28.62 12.37
C ASN A 179 23.55 28.88 13.40
N ASP A 180 22.76 29.94 13.21
CA ASP A 180 21.62 30.22 14.09
C ASP A 180 20.53 29.14 13.94
N THR A 181 20.25 28.72 12.70
CA THR A 181 19.34 27.60 12.39
C THR A 181 19.80 26.32 13.09
N ILE A 182 21.09 25.97 12.95
CA ILE A 182 21.70 24.78 13.55
C ILE A 182 21.63 24.85 15.08
N ALA A 183 21.91 26.01 15.68
CA ALA A 183 21.86 26.19 17.12
C ALA A 183 20.44 25.96 17.66
N SER A 184 19.42 26.58 17.04
CA SER A 184 18.02 26.41 17.40
C SER A 184 17.57 24.95 17.23
N LEU A 185 17.91 24.29 16.12
CA LEU A 185 17.57 22.89 15.89
C LEU A 185 18.21 21.97 16.94
N ARG A 186 19.48 22.17 17.28
CA ARG A 186 20.19 21.36 18.28
C ARG A 186 19.58 21.53 19.67
N ALA A 187 19.19 22.75 20.03
CA ALA A 187 18.48 23.00 21.28
C ALA A 187 17.10 22.29 21.29
N ALA A 188 16.35 22.35 20.19
CA ALA A 188 15.10 21.59 20.03
C ALA A 188 15.31 20.07 20.17
N LEU A 189 16.32 19.51 19.49
CA LEU A 189 16.67 18.09 19.58
C LEU A 189 17.06 17.68 21.00
N ALA A 190 17.77 18.53 21.74
CA ALA A 190 18.09 18.29 23.15
C ALA A 190 16.81 18.22 24.00
N THR A 191 15.88 19.16 23.82
CA THR A 191 14.57 19.13 24.48
C THR A 191 13.78 17.87 24.14
N ILE A 192 13.70 17.51 22.86
CA ILE A 192 13.00 16.31 22.40
C ILE A 192 13.64 15.05 22.99
N ARG A 193 14.97 14.92 22.96
CA ARG A 193 15.66 13.73 23.48
C ARG A 193 15.61 13.63 25.00
N ALA A 194 15.54 14.74 25.72
CA ALA A 194 15.31 14.75 27.16
C ALA A 194 13.89 14.25 27.50
N ALA A 195 12.88 14.64 26.72
CA ALA A 195 11.50 14.18 26.92
C ALA A 195 11.24 12.76 26.40
N ARG A 196 11.87 12.38 25.28
CA ARG A 196 11.65 11.13 24.54
C ARG A 196 12.98 10.55 24.05
N PRO A 197 13.62 9.68 24.85
CA PRO A 197 14.92 9.11 24.50
C PRO A 197 14.82 8.15 23.31
N LEU A 198 15.97 7.79 22.73
CA LEU A 198 16.07 6.96 21.53
C LEU A 198 15.16 5.71 21.52
N PRO A 199 15.05 4.89 22.60
CA PRO A 199 14.19 3.70 22.59
C PRO A 199 12.70 3.99 22.34
N ASN A 200 12.24 5.22 22.60
CA ASN A 200 10.84 5.60 22.55
C ASN A 200 10.49 6.44 21.32
N LEU A 201 11.50 6.94 20.59
CA LEU A 201 11.29 7.90 19.51
C LEU A 201 12.37 7.84 18.45
N SER A 202 11.94 7.67 17.20
CA SER A 202 12.76 7.90 16.02
C SER A 202 12.60 9.33 15.49
N ILE A 203 13.67 9.90 14.95
CA ILE A 203 13.67 11.25 14.36
C ILE A 203 14.35 11.18 12.99
N VAL A 204 13.69 11.76 12.00
CA VAL A 204 14.27 12.08 10.69
C VAL A 204 14.47 13.59 10.64
N ILE A 205 15.71 14.03 10.48
CA ILE A 205 16.02 15.42 10.12
C ILE A 205 16.05 15.47 8.60
N MET A 206 15.16 16.25 8.01
CA MET A 206 15.16 16.53 6.58
C MET A 206 15.68 17.95 6.38
N ALA A 207 16.68 18.12 5.52
CA ALA A 207 17.02 19.45 5.06
C ALA A 207 15.78 20.11 4.40
N PRO A 208 15.68 21.45 4.38
CA PRO A 208 14.71 22.14 3.52
C PRO A 208 14.90 21.74 2.06
N SER A 209 13.86 21.90 1.23
CA SER A 209 14.04 21.79 -0.22
C SER A 209 14.93 22.92 -0.72
N THR A 210 15.56 22.70 -1.87
CA THR A 210 16.16 23.78 -2.66
C THR A 210 15.17 24.92 -2.89
N THR A 211 15.70 26.13 -3.04
CA THR A 211 14.97 27.33 -3.45
C THR A 211 15.87 28.23 -4.29
N PHE A 212 15.24 29.07 -5.10
CA PHE A 212 15.89 30.11 -5.87
C PHE A 212 15.29 31.45 -5.45
N ASP A 213 15.72 31.98 -4.30
CA ASP A 213 15.28 33.27 -3.77
C ASP A 213 16.45 33.99 -3.08
N THR A 214 17.51 34.20 -3.87
CA THR A 214 18.74 34.94 -3.50
C THR A 214 18.47 36.31 -2.87
N PRO A 215 17.52 37.14 -3.35
CA PRO A 215 17.25 38.45 -2.72
C PRO A 215 16.85 38.35 -1.23
N ASN A 216 16.28 37.22 -0.80
CA ASN A 216 15.93 36.96 0.59
C ASN A 216 16.86 35.93 1.28
N ALA A 217 18.02 35.68 0.69
CA ALA A 217 19.06 34.77 1.20
C ALA A 217 18.60 33.31 1.37
N ARG A 218 17.65 32.89 0.53
CA ARG A 218 17.18 31.52 0.41
C ARG A 218 17.70 30.96 -0.90
N ASP A 219 18.98 30.60 -0.92
CA ASP A 219 19.65 30.07 -2.10
C ASP A 219 20.74 29.05 -1.74
N ALA A 220 21.47 28.59 -2.75
CA ALA A 220 22.50 27.58 -2.62
C ALA A 220 23.54 27.93 -1.54
N LEU A 221 23.94 29.19 -1.38
CA LEU A 221 24.93 29.56 -0.37
C LEU A 221 24.47 29.17 1.03
N TYR A 222 23.24 29.56 1.39
CA TYR A 222 22.66 29.23 2.68
C TYR A 222 22.55 27.72 2.91
N TYR A 223 22.10 26.96 1.90
CA TYR A 223 21.95 25.51 2.03
C TYR A 223 23.29 24.79 2.16
N GLU A 224 24.30 25.16 1.36
CA GLU A 224 25.65 24.59 1.45
C GLU A 224 26.30 24.84 2.82
N GLU A 225 26.00 25.96 3.47
CA GLU A 225 26.42 26.24 4.85
C GLU A 225 25.61 25.47 5.90
N LEU A 226 24.31 25.29 5.67
CA LEU A 226 23.39 24.63 6.60
C LEU A 226 23.61 23.12 6.71
N ILE A 227 23.77 22.44 5.57
CA ILE A 227 23.82 20.98 5.47
C ILE A 227 24.90 20.35 6.39
N PRO A 228 26.16 20.82 6.41
CA PRO A 228 27.18 20.40 7.37
C PRO A 228 26.68 20.26 8.81
N GLY A 229 26.03 21.31 9.33
CA GLY A 229 25.57 21.33 10.71
C GLY A 229 24.33 20.47 10.97
N LEU A 230 23.43 20.34 9.99
CA LEU A 230 22.31 19.39 10.08
C LEU A 230 22.82 17.94 10.15
N LYS A 231 23.79 17.59 9.30
CA LYS A 231 24.44 16.27 9.34
C LYS A 231 25.11 16.03 10.69
N LYS A 232 25.72 17.07 11.28
CA LYS A 232 26.29 17.00 12.63
C LYS A 232 25.23 16.72 13.69
N ALA A 233 24.14 17.49 13.67
CA ALA A 233 23.04 17.36 14.62
C ALA A 233 22.42 15.95 14.55
N ALA A 234 22.22 15.42 13.35
CA ALA A 234 21.71 14.06 13.18
C ALA A 234 22.59 13.01 13.89
N ARG A 235 23.92 13.10 13.73
CA ARG A 235 24.86 12.18 14.41
C ARG A 235 24.85 12.35 15.92
N ASP A 236 24.89 13.59 16.40
CA ASP A 236 24.97 13.90 17.84
C ASP A 236 23.71 13.48 18.60
N PHE A 237 22.54 13.55 17.96
CA PHE A 237 21.24 13.24 18.56
C PHE A 237 20.64 11.92 18.09
N HIS A 238 21.42 11.09 17.40
CA HIS A 238 21.00 9.78 16.90
C HIS A 238 19.71 9.86 16.07
N CYS A 239 19.75 10.65 15.01
CA CYS A 239 18.64 10.84 14.06
C CYS A 239 19.04 10.29 12.69
N CYS A 240 18.05 9.86 11.92
CA CYS A 240 18.24 9.68 10.49
C CYS A 240 18.29 11.07 9.82
N PHE A 241 19.12 11.22 8.79
CA PHE A 241 19.21 12.46 8.02
C PHE A 241 18.81 12.19 6.57
N ILE A 242 18.06 13.13 5.97
CA ILE A 242 17.77 13.17 4.53
C ILE A 242 18.14 14.56 3.98
N ASP A 243 19.05 14.56 3.01
CA ASP A 243 19.53 15.74 2.30
C ASP A 243 18.59 16.07 1.14
N THR A 244 17.41 16.65 1.42
CA THR A 244 16.44 16.93 0.35
C THR A 244 16.90 18.01 -0.62
N TYR A 245 17.74 18.95 -0.15
CA TYR A 245 18.41 19.94 -1.00
C TYR A 245 19.30 19.25 -2.04
N HIS A 246 20.28 18.42 -1.66
CA HIS A 246 21.13 17.76 -2.65
C HIS A 246 20.41 16.70 -3.49
N TYR A 247 19.28 16.17 -3.03
CA TYR A 247 18.47 15.23 -3.82
C TYR A 247 17.80 15.93 -5.02
N LEU A 248 17.41 17.20 -4.86
CA LEU A 248 16.78 18.03 -5.90
C LEU A 248 17.47 19.39 -5.90
N GLN A 249 18.73 19.45 -6.35
CA GLN A 249 19.60 20.60 -6.07
C GLN A 249 19.26 21.85 -6.90
N ASP A 250 19.03 21.67 -8.19
CA ASP A 250 18.88 22.78 -9.15
C ASP A 250 17.43 23.28 -9.20
N SER A 251 17.15 24.40 -8.52
CA SER A 251 15.84 25.07 -8.53
C SER A 251 15.76 26.33 -9.37
N GLU A 252 16.84 26.76 -10.01
CA GLU A 252 16.84 27.94 -10.88
C GLU A 252 15.78 27.83 -12.01
N PRO A 253 15.63 26.68 -12.72
CA PRO A 253 14.59 26.53 -13.73
C PRO A 253 13.23 26.06 -13.16
N ALA A 254 13.06 25.97 -11.84
CA ALA A 254 11.91 25.30 -11.24
C ALA A 254 10.61 26.12 -11.24
N ALA A 255 10.75 27.44 -11.27
CA ALA A 255 9.65 28.37 -11.05
C ALA A 255 8.53 28.19 -12.08
N GLY A 256 7.32 27.92 -11.59
CA GLY A 256 6.15 27.66 -12.43
C GLY A 256 6.09 26.26 -13.07
N LEU A 257 7.11 25.42 -12.87
CA LEU A 257 7.12 24.03 -13.32
C LEU A 257 6.78 23.09 -12.16
N TRP A 258 7.73 22.86 -11.26
CA TRP A 258 7.60 21.96 -10.10
C TRP A 258 7.80 22.69 -8.76
N MET A 259 7.99 24.00 -8.81
CA MET A 259 7.92 24.93 -7.69
C MET A 259 7.07 26.14 -8.07
N ASP A 260 6.64 26.89 -7.06
CA ASP A 260 5.90 28.13 -7.28
C ASP A 260 6.76 29.25 -7.91
N ASN A 261 6.10 30.33 -8.31
CA ASN A 261 6.75 31.56 -8.78
C ASN A 261 6.04 32.77 -8.14
N PRO A 262 6.16 32.95 -6.81
CA PRO A 262 5.29 33.85 -6.06
C PRO A 262 5.55 35.33 -6.39
N PHE A 263 6.70 35.64 -6.98
CA PHE A 263 7.08 37.00 -7.38
C PHE A 263 6.95 37.25 -8.89
N GLY A 264 6.68 36.21 -9.70
CA GLY A 264 6.54 36.32 -11.15
C GLY A 264 7.86 36.56 -11.90
N ASP A 265 9.00 36.55 -11.21
CA ASP A 265 10.33 36.87 -11.75
C ASP A 265 11.27 35.67 -11.83
N GLY A 266 10.75 34.45 -11.63
CA GLY A 266 11.51 33.21 -11.71
C GLY A 266 12.02 32.71 -10.37
N ARG A 267 11.72 33.38 -9.26
CA ARG A 267 12.05 32.90 -7.92
C ARG A 267 11.16 31.72 -7.51
N ALA A 268 11.77 30.64 -7.04
CA ALA A 268 11.11 29.40 -6.65
C ALA A 268 11.28 29.12 -5.15
N ILE A 269 10.20 28.94 -4.39
CA ILE A 269 10.25 28.81 -2.93
C ILE A 269 9.54 27.55 -2.45
N HIS A 270 8.31 27.34 -2.90
CA HIS A 270 7.44 26.29 -2.42
C HIS A 270 7.31 25.15 -3.44
N PRO A 271 7.50 23.89 -3.02
CA PRO A 271 7.25 22.72 -3.85
C PRO A 271 5.81 22.64 -4.35
N HIS A 272 5.60 22.26 -5.61
CA HIS A 272 4.30 21.80 -6.12
C HIS A 272 4.08 20.30 -5.82
N ASN A 273 2.97 19.75 -6.32
CA ASN A 273 2.59 18.34 -6.19
C ASN A 273 3.70 17.40 -6.68
N GLU A 274 4.34 17.73 -7.80
CA GLU A 274 5.40 16.94 -8.46
C GLU A 274 6.62 16.79 -7.56
N MET A 275 7.11 17.90 -7.00
CA MET A 275 8.28 17.90 -6.12
C MET A 275 7.96 17.24 -4.77
N ASN A 276 6.77 17.47 -4.20
CA ASN A 276 6.36 16.80 -2.96
C ASN A 276 6.26 15.28 -3.14
N ALA A 277 5.81 14.78 -4.29
CA ALA A 277 5.82 13.36 -4.58
C ALA A 277 7.24 12.77 -4.54
N GLN A 278 8.23 13.49 -5.08
CA GLN A 278 9.64 13.06 -5.06
C GLN A 278 10.25 13.13 -3.65
N ILE A 279 9.95 14.19 -2.88
CA ILE A 279 10.37 14.32 -1.47
C ILE A 279 9.84 13.14 -0.66
N VAL A 280 8.57 12.77 -0.85
CA VAL A 280 7.95 11.64 -0.13
C VAL A 280 8.42 10.29 -0.63
N ASP A 281 8.85 10.12 -1.88
CA ASP A 281 9.47 8.86 -2.32
C ASP A 281 10.71 8.53 -1.49
N VAL A 282 11.62 9.51 -1.30
CA VAL A 282 12.82 9.32 -0.49
C VAL A 282 12.48 9.12 0.98
N LEU A 283 11.61 9.96 1.55
CA LEU A 283 11.18 9.83 2.96
C LEU A 283 10.47 8.49 3.20
N GLY A 284 9.57 8.11 2.30
CA GLY A 284 8.79 6.88 2.36
C GLY A 284 9.68 5.64 2.34
N LYS A 285 10.67 5.57 1.46
CA LYS A 285 11.65 4.46 1.42
C LYS A 285 12.49 4.36 2.70
N VAL A 286 12.71 5.47 3.38
CA VAL A 286 13.46 5.52 4.64
C VAL A 286 12.61 5.07 5.83
N VAL A 287 11.35 5.53 5.90
CA VAL A 287 10.40 5.26 6.99
C VAL A 287 9.72 3.89 6.85
N PHE A 288 9.59 3.40 5.61
CA PHE A 288 8.92 2.17 5.21
C PHE A 288 9.81 1.36 4.25
N PRO A 289 10.91 0.77 4.73
CA PRO A 289 11.89 0.11 3.88
C PRO A 289 11.35 -1.16 3.23
N ASP A 290 11.81 -1.47 2.02
CA ASP A 290 11.32 -2.61 1.22
C ASP A 290 11.54 -3.97 1.90
N GLY A 291 12.60 -4.11 2.71
CA GLY A 291 12.81 -5.34 3.49
C GLY A 291 11.70 -5.57 4.53
N LEU A 292 11.17 -4.50 5.12
CA LEU A 292 10.02 -4.59 6.04
C LEU A 292 8.74 -4.92 5.26
N GLN A 293 8.56 -4.33 4.06
CA GLN A 293 7.45 -4.70 3.17
C GLN A 293 7.52 -6.19 2.78
N ALA A 294 8.69 -6.70 2.42
CA ALA A 294 8.84 -8.10 2.03
C ALA A 294 8.43 -9.05 3.16
N ALA A 295 8.79 -8.72 4.40
CA ALA A 295 8.49 -9.53 5.58
C ALA A 295 7.05 -9.38 6.11
N ALA A 296 6.48 -8.18 6.07
CA ALA A 296 5.24 -7.86 6.78
C ALA A 296 4.14 -7.24 5.90
N GLY A 297 4.44 -6.86 4.65
CA GLY A 297 3.52 -6.16 3.76
C GLY A 297 2.22 -6.94 3.55
N ASN A 298 1.09 -6.35 3.98
CA ASN A 298 -0.20 -7.02 4.00
C ASN A 298 -1.03 -6.92 2.72
N ASN A 299 -0.59 -6.10 1.77
CA ASN A 299 -1.28 -5.84 0.51
C ASN A 299 -0.50 -6.41 -0.68
N LEU A 300 0.41 -7.34 -0.42
CA LEU A 300 1.22 -7.99 -1.44
C LEU A 300 0.47 -9.13 -2.09
N VAL A 301 0.73 -9.30 -3.39
CA VAL A 301 0.42 -10.53 -4.12
C VAL A 301 1.73 -11.24 -4.40
N ARG A 302 1.92 -12.43 -3.85
CA ARG A 302 3.09 -13.28 -4.07
C ARG A 302 2.70 -14.44 -4.99
N ASN A 303 3.55 -14.75 -5.96
CA ASN A 303 3.42 -15.93 -6.80
C ASN A 303 4.67 -16.79 -6.62
N ILE A 304 4.51 -17.89 -5.90
CA ILE A 304 5.62 -18.71 -5.41
C ILE A 304 5.64 -20.02 -6.20
N GLY A 305 6.77 -20.31 -6.83
CA GLY A 305 6.96 -21.51 -7.64
C GLY A 305 6.90 -22.78 -6.79
N GLY A 306 6.46 -23.91 -7.36
CA GLY A 306 6.22 -25.14 -6.59
C GLY A 306 7.43 -25.79 -5.89
N VAL A 307 8.67 -25.38 -6.23
CA VAL A 307 9.88 -25.84 -5.54
C VAL A 307 10.10 -25.07 -4.24
N GLU A 308 9.70 -23.81 -4.21
CA GLU A 308 9.76 -22.94 -3.05
C GLU A 308 8.39 -22.99 -2.36
N GLN A 309 8.22 -23.86 -1.36
CA GLN A 309 6.91 -24.03 -0.72
C GLN A 309 6.66 -22.91 0.28
N ASN A 310 5.54 -22.19 0.14
CA ASN A 310 5.03 -21.30 1.18
C ASN A 310 4.15 -22.09 2.15
N GLY A 311 4.79 -22.83 3.05
CA GLY A 311 4.12 -23.77 3.95
C GLY A 311 3.70 -25.07 3.26
N ASP A 312 3.46 -26.09 4.08
CA ASP A 312 3.04 -27.43 3.65
C ASP A 312 1.68 -27.82 4.25
N GLY A 313 1.31 -29.10 4.05
CA GLY A 313 0.42 -29.95 4.85
C GLY A 313 -0.10 -29.37 6.16
N ASN A 314 0.88 -29.17 7.01
CA ASN A 314 0.72 -29.16 8.44
C ASN A 314 1.19 -27.82 9.00
N ALA A 315 1.77 -26.95 8.15
CA ALA A 315 2.14 -25.61 8.46
C ALA A 315 0.93 -24.87 9.07
N LEU A 316 1.15 -24.27 10.23
CA LEU A 316 0.17 -23.43 10.91
C LEU A 316 -0.21 -22.24 10.02
N PRO A 317 -1.40 -21.63 10.23
CA PRO A 317 -1.80 -20.47 9.43
C PRO A 317 -0.80 -19.31 9.48
N SER A 318 -0.05 -19.18 10.57
CA SER A 318 0.99 -18.15 10.77
C SER A 318 2.23 -18.31 9.89
N ALA A 319 2.45 -19.50 9.31
CA ALA A 319 3.58 -19.76 8.42
C ALA A 319 3.39 -19.17 7.02
N TYR A 320 2.15 -18.79 6.66
CA TYR A 320 1.83 -18.20 5.36
C TYR A 320 1.99 -16.68 5.42
N ASP A 321 2.47 -16.10 4.32
CA ASP A 321 2.66 -14.65 4.20
C ASP A 321 1.34 -13.87 4.27
N TYR A 322 1.42 -12.61 4.72
CA TYR A 322 0.31 -11.66 4.64
C TYR A 322 -0.03 -11.27 3.19
N GLY A 323 -1.28 -10.88 2.96
CA GLY A 323 -1.80 -10.53 1.64
C GLY A 323 -2.30 -11.77 0.89
N VAL A 324 -2.09 -11.81 -0.42
CA VAL A 324 -2.45 -12.95 -1.28
C VAL A 324 -1.18 -13.70 -1.66
N THR A 325 -1.17 -15.00 -1.45
CA THR A 325 -0.12 -15.89 -1.94
C THR A 325 -0.74 -16.89 -2.90
N LEU A 326 -0.20 -16.97 -4.11
CA LEU A 326 -0.44 -18.03 -5.08
C LEU A 326 0.74 -19.01 -5.02
N GLY A 327 0.45 -20.30 -4.92
CA GLY A 327 1.46 -21.34 -4.80
C GLY A 327 0.99 -22.69 -5.34
N ARG A 328 1.78 -23.73 -5.09
CA ARG A 328 1.39 -25.12 -5.40
C ARG A 328 1.12 -25.91 -4.13
N ALA A 329 0.03 -26.65 -4.14
CA ALA A 329 -0.28 -27.71 -3.19
C ALA A 329 0.35 -29.02 -3.70
N LEU A 330 1.27 -29.59 -2.94
CA LEU A 330 2.00 -30.83 -3.28
C LEU A 330 1.85 -31.85 -2.14
N ASN A 331 2.04 -33.13 -2.45
CA ASN A 331 1.92 -34.25 -1.51
C ASN A 331 0.52 -34.38 -0.89
N ASN A 332 -0.53 -34.25 -1.73
CA ASN A 332 -1.94 -34.37 -1.35
C ASN A 332 -2.38 -33.29 -0.35
N PHE A 333 -2.37 -32.02 -0.76
CA PHE A 333 -2.56 -30.89 0.14
C PHE A 333 -3.82 -30.02 -0.08
N PRO A 334 -5.01 -30.34 0.45
CA PRO A 334 -5.48 -31.69 0.74
C PRO A 334 -5.53 -32.56 -0.53
N VAL A 335 -5.29 -31.95 -1.70
CA VAL A 335 -5.06 -32.56 -3.03
C VAL A 335 -3.86 -31.89 -3.71
N ASN A 336 -3.32 -32.49 -4.77
CA ASN A 336 -2.25 -31.85 -5.55
C ASN A 336 -2.84 -30.81 -6.50
N GLY A 337 -2.34 -29.57 -6.46
CA GLY A 337 -3.04 -28.45 -7.08
C GLY A 337 -2.30 -27.13 -7.10
N ALA A 338 -2.97 -26.10 -7.59
CA ALA A 338 -2.66 -24.72 -7.26
C ALA A 338 -3.34 -24.37 -5.94
N HIS A 339 -2.68 -23.58 -5.10
CA HIS A 339 -3.32 -23.02 -3.90
C HIS A 339 -3.25 -21.51 -3.90
N MET A 340 -4.25 -20.90 -3.28
CA MET A 340 -4.30 -19.48 -2.95
C MET A 340 -4.50 -19.36 -1.44
N THR A 341 -3.63 -18.61 -0.78
CA THR A 341 -3.79 -18.22 0.63
C THR A 341 -4.01 -16.72 0.70
N VAL A 342 -5.04 -16.30 1.44
CA VAL A 342 -5.27 -14.90 1.79
C VAL A 342 -5.11 -14.76 3.29
N ARG A 343 -4.10 -14.04 3.74
CA ARG A 343 -3.91 -13.70 5.16
C ARG A 343 -4.11 -12.21 5.37
N THR A 344 -5.06 -11.89 6.22
CA THR A 344 -5.41 -10.51 6.57
C THR A 344 -4.58 -10.02 7.77
N GLN A 345 -4.59 -8.70 8.01
CA GLN A 345 -3.98 -8.12 9.22
C GLN A 345 -4.71 -8.50 10.51
N ASP A 346 -5.98 -8.89 10.43
CA ASP A 346 -6.73 -9.39 11.58
C ASP A 346 -6.46 -10.88 11.85
N GLU A 347 -5.35 -11.39 11.29
CA GLU A 347 -4.84 -12.74 11.44
C GLU A 347 -5.84 -13.83 11.05
N ILE A 348 -6.85 -13.46 10.26
CA ILE A 348 -7.74 -14.38 9.57
C ILE A 348 -7.03 -14.84 8.31
N VAL A 349 -6.95 -16.16 8.16
CA VAL A 349 -6.37 -16.80 6.99
C VAL A 349 -7.45 -17.61 6.27
N MET A 350 -7.56 -17.43 4.97
CA MET A 350 -8.37 -18.25 4.07
C MET A 350 -7.43 -18.96 3.11
N GLN A 351 -7.63 -20.25 2.87
CA GLN A 351 -6.86 -21.00 1.89
C GLN A 351 -7.80 -21.77 0.97
N THR A 352 -7.56 -21.68 -0.32
CA THR A 352 -8.28 -22.42 -1.36
C THR A 352 -7.29 -23.24 -2.18
N VAL A 353 -7.62 -24.49 -2.47
CA VAL A 353 -6.82 -25.40 -3.30
C VAL A 353 -7.66 -25.91 -4.46
N MET A 354 -7.11 -25.77 -5.66
CA MET A 354 -7.68 -26.23 -6.93
C MET A 354 -6.80 -27.34 -7.51
N PRO A 355 -7.32 -28.56 -7.70
CA PRO A 355 -6.54 -29.68 -8.19
C PRO A 355 -6.11 -29.50 -9.65
N PHE A 356 -4.99 -30.11 -10.03
CA PHE A 356 -4.56 -30.21 -11.43
C PHE A 356 -4.54 -31.65 -11.97
N LEU A 357 -4.80 -32.65 -11.12
CA LEU A 357 -4.84 -34.05 -11.52
C LEU A 357 -6.26 -34.43 -11.96
N ASP A 358 -6.38 -35.21 -13.04
CA ASP A 358 -7.65 -35.60 -13.65
C ASP A 358 -8.61 -36.29 -12.66
N ALA A 359 -8.08 -37.07 -11.72
CA ALA A 359 -8.87 -37.80 -10.72
C ALA A 359 -9.67 -36.89 -9.77
N ASP A 360 -9.23 -35.64 -9.59
CA ASP A 360 -9.81 -34.68 -8.66
C ASP A 360 -10.44 -33.46 -9.40
N MET A 361 -10.51 -33.49 -10.73
CA MET A 361 -11.04 -32.38 -11.54
C MET A 361 -12.48 -32.01 -11.12
N GLY A 362 -12.74 -30.71 -11.01
CA GLY A 362 -14.06 -30.17 -10.62
C GLY A 362 -14.26 -30.01 -9.11
N LEU A 363 -13.30 -30.41 -8.29
CA LEU A 363 -13.29 -30.15 -6.85
C LEU A 363 -12.55 -28.84 -6.55
N PHE A 364 -12.96 -28.12 -5.52
CA PHE A 364 -12.10 -27.14 -4.85
C PHE A 364 -12.25 -27.26 -3.34
N TYR A 365 -11.15 -27.09 -2.64
CA TYR A 365 -11.08 -27.22 -1.19
C TYR A 365 -10.83 -25.85 -0.60
N THR A 366 -11.59 -25.48 0.43
CA THR A 366 -11.37 -24.24 1.18
C THR A 366 -11.27 -24.54 2.66
N ARG A 367 -10.40 -23.83 3.36
CA ARG A 367 -10.38 -23.78 4.83
C ARG A 367 -10.13 -22.37 5.30
N MET A 368 -10.52 -22.11 6.53
CA MET A 368 -10.17 -20.87 7.23
C MET A 368 -9.39 -21.21 8.49
N GLY A 369 -8.56 -20.29 8.96
CA GLY A 369 -7.76 -20.46 10.17
C GLY A 369 -7.42 -19.13 10.81
N ARG A 370 -6.72 -19.21 11.93
CA ARG A 370 -6.17 -18.05 12.63
C ARG A 370 -4.67 -18.16 12.79
N ALA A 371 -3.96 -17.11 12.39
CA ALA A 371 -2.50 -17.02 12.48
C ALA A 371 -2.00 -16.47 13.84
N ALA A 372 -2.88 -15.85 14.62
CA ALA A 372 -2.60 -15.42 15.99
C ALA A 372 -3.81 -15.66 16.90
N SER A 373 -3.57 -15.72 18.21
CA SER A 373 -4.65 -15.78 19.20
C SER A 373 -5.29 -14.40 19.32
N LEU A 374 -6.53 -14.28 18.85
CA LEU A 374 -7.36 -13.09 18.98
C LEU A 374 -8.67 -13.48 19.67
N ALA A 375 -9.04 -12.75 20.72
CA ALA A 375 -10.23 -13.02 21.53
C ALA A 375 -10.31 -14.46 22.10
N GLY A 376 -9.16 -15.04 22.46
CA GLY A 376 -9.08 -16.37 23.10
C GLY A 376 -9.20 -17.56 22.16
N GLN A 377 -9.31 -17.35 20.84
CA GLN A 377 -9.32 -18.43 19.84
C GLN A 377 -7.88 -18.91 19.57
N PRO A 378 -7.61 -20.23 19.57
CA PRO A 378 -6.25 -20.75 19.35
C PRO A 378 -5.77 -20.54 17.90
N VAL A 379 -4.44 -20.51 17.73
CA VAL A 379 -3.78 -20.55 16.42
C VAL A 379 -3.98 -21.93 15.82
N ALA A 380 -4.89 -22.06 14.87
CA ALA A 380 -5.21 -23.33 14.25
C ALA A 380 -5.91 -23.14 12.89
N TRP A 381 -5.84 -24.19 12.07
CA TRP A 381 -6.72 -24.36 10.92
C TRP A 381 -8.06 -24.94 11.35
N GLY A 382 -9.14 -24.46 10.73
CA GLY A 382 -10.39 -25.17 10.65
C GLY A 382 -10.31 -26.34 9.66
N PRO A 383 -11.34 -27.20 9.61
CA PRO A 383 -11.38 -28.32 8.68
C PRO A 383 -11.41 -27.84 7.22
N TRP A 384 -10.90 -28.69 6.33
CA TRP A 384 -11.12 -28.52 4.90
C TRP A 384 -12.59 -28.77 4.55
N ILE A 385 -13.16 -27.86 3.79
CA ILE A 385 -14.48 -27.98 3.20
C ILE A 385 -14.25 -28.19 1.71
N SER A 386 -14.62 -29.36 1.21
CA SER A 386 -14.69 -29.61 -0.22
C SER A 386 -16.02 -29.07 -0.75
N SER A 387 -15.95 -28.34 -1.84
CA SER A 387 -17.10 -28.13 -2.71
C SER A 387 -16.96 -29.13 -3.84
N SER A 388 -17.82 -30.16 -3.81
CA SER A 388 -18.00 -31.11 -4.90
C SER A 388 -19.30 -30.81 -5.63
N ASP A 389 -19.39 -31.23 -6.87
CA ASP A 389 -20.66 -31.29 -7.58
C ASP A 389 -21.37 -32.59 -7.17
N SER A 390 -22.40 -32.54 -6.29
CA SER A 390 -23.11 -33.79 -5.91
C SER A 390 -24.57 -33.66 -5.49
N ARG A 391 -25.19 -32.48 -5.58
CA ARG A 391 -26.65 -32.41 -5.64
C ARG A 391 -27.02 -32.12 -7.08
N GLN A 392 -27.82 -32.99 -7.68
CA GLN A 392 -28.38 -32.80 -9.01
C GLN A 392 -29.89 -33.00 -8.96
N ILE A 393 -30.63 -32.20 -9.72
CA ILE A 393 -32.06 -32.38 -9.95
C ILE A 393 -32.38 -32.19 -11.44
N ASN A 394 -33.33 -32.95 -11.97
CA ASN A 394 -33.76 -32.77 -13.36
C ASN A 394 -34.47 -31.43 -13.54
N VAL A 395 -34.20 -30.76 -14.64
CA VAL A 395 -35.05 -29.67 -15.14
C VAL A 395 -36.43 -30.24 -15.47
N THR A 396 -37.48 -29.52 -15.10
CA THR A 396 -38.85 -29.95 -15.39
C THR A 396 -39.19 -29.61 -16.84
N PRO A 397 -39.62 -30.57 -17.68
CA PRO A 397 -40.06 -30.27 -19.03
C PRO A 397 -41.32 -29.39 -19.05
N PRO A 398 -41.67 -28.77 -20.19
CA PRO A 398 -42.90 -28.01 -20.36
C PRO A 398 -44.13 -28.86 -20.08
N SER A 399 -45.13 -28.29 -19.40
CA SER A 399 -46.37 -29.01 -19.05
C SER A 399 -47.27 -29.32 -20.24
N ASP A 400 -47.02 -28.71 -21.40
CA ASP A 400 -47.75 -28.96 -22.64
C ASP A 400 -47.30 -30.25 -23.37
N GLY A 401 -46.27 -30.93 -22.84
CA GLY A 401 -45.75 -32.18 -23.41
C GLY A 401 -44.95 -31.99 -24.69
N SER A 402 -44.61 -30.75 -25.06
CA SER A 402 -43.84 -30.46 -26.28
C SER A 402 -42.38 -30.93 -26.22
N LEU A 403 -41.85 -31.10 -25.00
CA LEU A 403 -40.54 -31.67 -24.72
C LEU A 403 -40.61 -32.60 -23.51
N GLU A 404 -39.70 -33.58 -23.46
CA GLU A 404 -39.54 -34.56 -22.40
C GLU A 404 -38.07 -34.76 -22.02
N GLN A 405 -37.82 -35.34 -20.86
CA GLN A 405 -36.49 -35.82 -20.50
C GLN A 405 -36.14 -37.05 -21.37
N PRO A 406 -34.87 -37.21 -21.80
CA PRO A 406 -34.47 -38.42 -22.51
C PRO A 406 -34.69 -39.69 -21.67
N PRO A 407 -35.00 -40.82 -22.34
CA PRO A 407 -35.19 -42.10 -21.67
C PRO A 407 -33.87 -42.60 -21.05
N GLY A 408 -33.97 -43.36 -19.95
CA GLY A 408 -32.82 -43.94 -19.24
C GLY A 408 -32.47 -43.23 -17.92
N ALA A 409 -31.52 -43.79 -17.18
CA ALA A 409 -30.90 -43.18 -16.01
C ALA A 409 -29.45 -42.82 -16.38
N GLY A 410 -29.12 -41.52 -16.48
CA GLY A 410 -27.78 -41.11 -16.93
C GLY A 410 -27.66 -39.63 -17.30
N ASP A 411 -26.43 -39.20 -17.57
CA ASP A 411 -25.96 -37.80 -17.70
C ASP A 411 -26.52 -37.02 -18.88
N ASP A 412 -27.28 -37.68 -19.75
CA ASP A 412 -27.95 -37.08 -20.90
C ASP A 412 -29.15 -36.19 -20.52
N LYS A 413 -29.77 -36.45 -19.36
CA LYS A 413 -30.91 -35.67 -18.87
C LYS A 413 -30.51 -34.22 -18.63
N MET A 414 -31.38 -33.28 -19.00
CA MET A 414 -31.20 -31.89 -18.60
C MET A 414 -31.34 -31.77 -17.07
N ARG A 415 -30.25 -31.42 -16.40
CA ARG A 415 -30.16 -31.36 -14.94
C ARG A 415 -29.56 -30.04 -14.52
N VAL A 416 -29.99 -29.59 -13.34
CA VAL A 416 -29.28 -28.57 -12.58
C VAL A 416 -28.45 -29.25 -11.50
N ALA A 417 -27.16 -28.95 -11.50
CA ALA A 417 -26.20 -29.36 -10.50
C ALA A 417 -25.76 -28.12 -9.70
N SER A 418 -25.50 -28.28 -8.40
CA SER A 418 -25.09 -27.17 -7.54
C SER A 418 -23.87 -27.58 -6.74
N SER A 419 -22.89 -26.67 -6.72
CA SER A 419 -21.73 -26.74 -5.84
C SER A 419 -21.62 -25.42 -5.07
N GLY A 420 -21.88 -25.49 -3.76
CA GLY A 420 -21.99 -24.28 -2.91
C GLY A 420 -23.06 -23.31 -3.41
N ASN A 421 -22.63 -22.07 -3.69
CA ASN A 421 -23.50 -21.00 -4.21
C ASN A 421 -23.50 -20.92 -5.74
N ALA A 422 -22.90 -21.87 -6.46
CA ALA A 422 -22.94 -21.92 -7.91
C ALA A 422 -23.88 -23.04 -8.37
N SER A 423 -24.66 -22.78 -9.41
CA SER A 423 -25.52 -23.77 -10.06
C SER A 423 -25.25 -23.79 -11.56
N ILE A 424 -25.28 -24.98 -12.13
CA ILE A 424 -24.99 -25.24 -13.54
C ILE A 424 -26.14 -26.10 -14.09
N THR A 425 -26.71 -25.70 -15.23
CA THR A 425 -27.57 -26.59 -16.03
C THR A 425 -26.77 -27.17 -17.17
N GLN A 426 -26.89 -28.48 -17.38
CA GLN A 426 -26.32 -29.20 -18.51
C GLN A 426 -27.26 -30.32 -18.97
N GLY A 427 -27.03 -30.83 -20.19
CA GLY A 427 -27.83 -31.88 -20.82
C GLY A 427 -28.87 -31.34 -21.81
N TYR A 428 -29.88 -32.15 -22.11
CA TYR A 428 -30.93 -31.78 -23.09
C TYR A 428 -32.33 -32.24 -22.71
N LEU A 429 -33.30 -31.57 -23.30
CA LEU A 429 -34.69 -32.01 -23.41
C LEU A 429 -34.94 -32.40 -24.87
N GLN A 430 -35.79 -33.39 -25.09
CA GLN A 430 -36.09 -33.91 -26.42
C GLN A 430 -37.55 -33.75 -26.76
N VAL A 431 -37.85 -33.59 -28.05
CA VAL A 431 -39.22 -33.75 -28.55
C VAL A 431 -39.61 -35.23 -28.38
N PRO A 432 -40.88 -35.55 -28.07
CA PRO A 432 -41.32 -36.93 -27.89
C PRO A 432 -40.81 -37.88 -28.97
N LEU A 433 -40.39 -39.07 -28.56
CA LEU A 433 -39.70 -40.03 -29.42
C LEU A 433 -40.45 -40.26 -30.74
N GLY A 434 -39.74 -40.08 -31.86
CA GLY A 434 -40.29 -40.26 -33.21
C GLY A 434 -40.95 -39.01 -33.81
N ALA A 435 -41.06 -37.91 -33.05
CA ALA A 435 -41.56 -36.64 -33.54
C ALA A 435 -40.44 -35.61 -33.79
N SER A 436 -40.82 -34.48 -34.37
CA SER A 436 -39.98 -33.30 -34.53
C SER A 436 -40.88 -32.07 -34.46
N ALA A 437 -40.39 -30.98 -33.88
CA ALA A 437 -41.19 -29.78 -33.65
C ALA A 437 -40.42 -28.51 -34.04
N SER A 438 -41.13 -27.39 -34.19
CA SER A 438 -40.52 -26.06 -34.30
C SER A 438 -41.05 -25.18 -33.19
N PHE A 439 -40.20 -24.37 -32.59
CA PHE A 439 -40.54 -23.50 -31.48
C PHE A 439 -40.37 -22.04 -31.84
N THR A 440 -41.30 -21.21 -31.39
CA THR A 440 -41.26 -19.75 -31.59
C THR A 440 -40.41 -19.08 -30.51
N ALA A 441 -39.98 -17.84 -30.77
CA ALA A 441 -39.45 -17.00 -29.69
C ALA A 441 -40.52 -16.83 -28.58
N GLY A 442 -40.08 -16.85 -27.32
CA GLY A 442 -40.95 -16.79 -26.15
C GLY A 442 -41.38 -18.15 -25.61
N THR A 443 -41.13 -19.26 -26.31
CA THR A 443 -41.44 -20.61 -25.82
C THR A 443 -40.62 -20.93 -24.56
N ILE A 444 -41.31 -21.35 -23.50
CA ILE A 444 -40.68 -21.93 -22.30
C ILE A 444 -40.38 -23.39 -22.62
N PHE A 445 -39.11 -23.76 -22.65
CA PHE A 445 -38.69 -25.12 -23.01
C PHE A 445 -38.28 -25.97 -21.79
N GLY A 446 -38.17 -25.36 -20.60
CA GLY A 446 -37.96 -26.09 -19.35
C GLY A 446 -38.09 -25.18 -18.13
N ASN A 447 -38.24 -25.75 -16.94
CA ASN A 447 -38.27 -25.02 -15.67
C ASN A 447 -37.27 -25.61 -14.67
N VAL A 448 -36.39 -24.76 -14.15
CA VAL A 448 -35.49 -25.08 -13.04
C VAL A 448 -36.29 -25.23 -11.75
N PRO A 449 -36.22 -26.38 -11.05
CA PRO A 449 -37.00 -26.63 -9.84
C PRO A 449 -36.79 -25.60 -8.73
N ALA A 450 -37.82 -25.41 -7.90
CA ALA A 450 -37.73 -24.54 -6.73
C ALA A 450 -36.57 -24.97 -5.80
N GLY A 451 -35.83 -23.99 -5.27
CA GLY A 451 -34.60 -24.21 -4.52
C GLY A 451 -33.33 -24.31 -5.37
N TRP A 452 -33.44 -24.29 -6.70
CA TRP A 452 -32.30 -24.32 -7.63
C TRP A 452 -32.22 -23.09 -8.53
N ARG A 453 -33.24 -22.23 -8.49
CA ARG A 453 -33.43 -21.11 -9.42
C ARG A 453 -32.40 -19.99 -9.22
N ALA A 454 -32.16 -19.25 -10.29
CA ALA A 454 -31.40 -18.01 -10.20
C ALA A 454 -32.17 -16.99 -9.34
N PRO A 455 -31.51 -16.32 -8.38
CA PRO A 455 -32.12 -15.24 -7.62
C PRO A 455 -32.33 -14.02 -8.52
N ARG A 456 -33.31 -13.19 -8.16
CA ARG A 456 -33.69 -11.99 -8.93
C ARG A 456 -32.55 -11.01 -9.18
N ASP A 457 -31.56 -10.98 -8.28
CA ASP A 457 -30.42 -10.06 -8.30
C ASP A 457 -29.06 -10.79 -8.44
N GLY A 458 -29.06 -12.02 -8.95
CA GLY A 458 -27.84 -12.82 -9.15
C GLY A 458 -27.22 -12.67 -10.53
N LEU A 459 -25.91 -12.94 -10.63
CA LEU A 459 -25.24 -13.08 -11.92
C LEU A 459 -25.65 -14.42 -12.55
N GLN A 460 -26.15 -14.36 -13.78
CA GLN A 460 -26.57 -15.53 -14.56
C GLN A 460 -26.07 -15.41 -15.99
N VAL A 461 -25.62 -16.53 -16.57
CA VAL A 461 -25.12 -16.60 -17.94
C VAL A 461 -25.67 -17.85 -18.62
N ILE A 462 -26.25 -17.68 -19.80
CA ILE A 462 -26.46 -18.79 -20.74
C ILE A 462 -25.19 -18.88 -21.58
N ASN A 463 -24.35 -19.87 -21.29
CA ASN A 463 -23.08 -20.09 -21.97
C ASN A 463 -23.28 -20.69 -23.37
N GLY A 464 -24.38 -21.41 -23.58
CA GLY A 464 -24.78 -21.90 -24.89
C GLY A 464 -26.17 -22.53 -24.88
N CYS A 465 -26.90 -22.35 -25.98
CA CYS A 465 -28.16 -23.05 -26.24
C CYS A 465 -28.19 -23.47 -27.72
N TYR A 466 -28.59 -24.71 -27.98
CA TYR A 466 -28.56 -25.28 -29.33
C TYR A 466 -29.78 -26.16 -29.56
N SER A 467 -30.38 -26.09 -30.75
CA SER A 467 -31.26 -27.14 -31.25
C SER A 467 -30.49 -28.16 -32.06
N TRP A 468 -30.93 -29.41 -32.03
CA TRP A 468 -30.44 -30.49 -32.88
C TRP A 468 -31.57 -31.10 -33.70
N ASP A 469 -31.38 -31.28 -35.00
CA ASP A 469 -32.40 -31.78 -35.94
C ASP A 469 -32.40 -33.31 -36.11
N GLY A 470 -31.39 -34.01 -35.59
CA GLY A 470 -31.26 -35.47 -35.74
C GLY A 470 -30.10 -35.95 -36.60
N GLY A 471 -29.34 -35.04 -37.23
CA GLY A 471 -28.19 -35.41 -38.06
C GLY A 471 -26.90 -35.67 -37.28
N ASP A 472 -26.03 -36.51 -37.84
CA ASP A 472 -24.74 -36.90 -37.22
C ASP A 472 -23.57 -35.95 -37.55
N THR A 473 -23.87 -34.79 -38.14
CA THR A 473 -22.85 -33.79 -38.51
C THR A 473 -22.96 -32.55 -37.64
N PRO A 474 -21.88 -31.76 -37.45
CA PRO A 474 -21.94 -30.50 -36.70
C PRO A 474 -22.99 -29.51 -37.24
N ALA A 475 -23.32 -29.59 -38.53
CA ALA A 475 -24.34 -28.75 -39.16
C ALA A 475 -25.77 -29.01 -38.65
N ALA A 476 -26.00 -30.17 -38.01
CA ALA A 476 -27.27 -30.54 -37.37
C ALA A 476 -27.57 -29.70 -36.11
N PHE A 477 -26.54 -29.08 -35.51
CA PHE A 477 -26.70 -28.19 -34.36
C PHE A 477 -26.86 -26.74 -34.83
N LYS A 478 -27.95 -26.09 -34.43
CA LYS A 478 -28.20 -24.67 -34.70
C LYS A 478 -28.16 -23.90 -33.38
N PRO A 479 -27.36 -22.83 -33.27
CA PRO A 479 -27.35 -22.00 -32.07
C PRO A 479 -28.69 -21.30 -31.88
N LEU A 480 -29.11 -21.20 -30.62
CA LEU A 480 -30.31 -20.49 -30.19
C LEU A 480 -29.90 -19.45 -29.14
N LEU A 481 -30.64 -18.35 -29.08
CA LEU A 481 -30.61 -17.47 -27.92
C LEU A 481 -31.66 -17.93 -26.92
N ALA A 482 -31.29 -18.00 -25.66
CA ALA A 482 -32.17 -18.36 -24.56
C ALA A 482 -31.92 -17.47 -23.34
N ALA A 483 -32.88 -17.44 -22.43
CA ALA A 483 -32.77 -16.79 -21.13
C ALA A 483 -33.22 -17.73 -20.02
N LEU A 484 -32.57 -17.63 -18.87
CA LEU A 484 -33.09 -18.14 -17.59
C LEU A 484 -33.76 -16.99 -16.85
N ARG A 485 -35.03 -17.17 -16.48
CA ARG A 485 -35.79 -16.20 -15.69
C ARG A 485 -35.68 -16.52 -14.19
N PRO A 486 -35.85 -15.53 -13.29
CA PRO A 486 -35.79 -15.74 -11.83
C PRO A 486 -36.83 -16.74 -11.29
N ASN A 487 -37.95 -16.92 -11.98
CA ASN A 487 -38.95 -17.93 -11.64
C ASN A 487 -38.56 -19.36 -12.09
N GLY A 488 -37.38 -19.53 -12.66
CA GLY A 488 -36.83 -20.81 -13.12
C GLY A 488 -37.09 -21.12 -14.59
N ASP A 489 -37.83 -20.30 -15.32
CA ASP A 489 -38.17 -20.60 -16.72
C ASP A 489 -36.94 -20.45 -17.64
N LEU A 490 -36.68 -21.49 -18.41
CA LEU A 490 -35.79 -21.46 -19.56
C LEU A 490 -36.60 -21.12 -20.80
N VAL A 491 -36.30 -19.98 -21.42
CA VAL A 491 -37.11 -19.37 -22.49
C VAL A 491 -36.27 -19.15 -23.73
N LEU A 492 -36.77 -19.58 -24.88
CA LEU A 492 -36.16 -19.26 -26.17
C LEU A 492 -36.37 -17.78 -26.49
N LEU A 493 -35.30 -17.07 -26.84
CA LEU A 493 -35.35 -15.68 -27.31
C LEU A 493 -35.40 -15.60 -28.83
N THR A 494 -35.02 -16.68 -29.52
CA THR A 494 -35.10 -16.83 -30.98
C THR A 494 -35.90 -18.08 -31.34
N PRO A 495 -36.62 -18.09 -32.46
CA PRO A 495 -37.28 -19.29 -32.95
C PRO A 495 -36.25 -20.35 -33.37
N THR A 496 -36.64 -21.63 -33.37
CA THR A 496 -35.82 -22.69 -33.95
C THR A 496 -35.84 -22.64 -35.48
N VAL A 497 -34.75 -23.06 -36.11
CA VAL A 497 -34.66 -23.16 -37.57
C VAL A 497 -34.97 -24.60 -37.99
N GLY A 498 -36.12 -24.81 -38.61
CA GLY A 498 -36.57 -26.14 -39.04
C GLY A 498 -37.10 -27.02 -37.91
N ALA A 499 -37.25 -28.30 -38.20
CA ALA A 499 -37.78 -29.28 -37.26
C ALA A 499 -36.65 -29.79 -36.35
N VAL A 500 -36.84 -29.65 -35.03
CA VAL A 500 -35.87 -30.02 -34.01
C VAL A 500 -36.30 -31.29 -33.29
N LYS A 501 -35.31 -32.04 -32.80
CA LYS A 501 -35.48 -33.23 -31.97
C LYS A 501 -35.00 -33.02 -30.54
N ARG A 502 -34.01 -32.16 -30.32
CA ARG A 502 -33.47 -31.87 -28.98
C ARG A 502 -33.14 -30.39 -28.82
N ILE A 503 -33.25 -29.91 -27.59
CA ILE A 503 -32.75 -28.60 -27.16
C ILE A 503 -31.74 -28.82 -26.04
N TYR A 504 -30.51 -28.37 -26.28
CA TYR A 504 -29.41 -28.38 -25.35
C TYR A 504 -29.29 -27.01 -24.68
N VAL A 505 -28.97 -26.99 -23.39
CA VAL A 505 -28.63 -25.75 -22.70
C VAL A 505 -27.46 -25.96 -21.75
N TYR A 506 -26.56 -25.00 -21.76
CA TYR A 506 -25.52 -24.85 -20.76
C TYR A 506 -25.64 -23.47 -20.13
N ALA A 507 -25.98 -23.44 -18.84
CA ALA A 507 -26.28 -22.22 -18.11
C ALA A 507 -25.64 -22.25 -16.73
N THR A 508 -25.15 -21.11 -16.26
CA THR A 508 -24.53 -20.98 -14.93
C THR A 508 -25.08 -19.78 -14.19
N TRP A 509 -25.28 -19.90 -12.88
CA TRP A 509 -25.71 -18.79 -12.04
C TRP A 509 -25.29 -18.94 -10.58
N SER A 510 -25.25 -17.82 -9.88
CA SER A 510 -25.11 -17.79 -8.42
C SER A 510 -26.45 -18.07 -7.74
N ARG A 511 -26.50 -18.94 -6.73
CA ARG A 511 -27.60 -19.11 -5.77
C ARG A 511 -27.32 -18.22 -4.56
N LEU A 512 -28.28 -17.39 -4.16
CA LEU A 512 -28.28 -16.78 -2.83
C LEU A 512 -28.89 -17.79 -1.86
N ALA A 513 -28.16 -18.09 -0.78
CA ALA A 513 -28.63 -18.96 0.30
C ALA A 513 -29.81 -18.31 1.04
#